data_AF-A0A2A2LI30-F1
#
_entry.id   AF-A0A2A2LI30-F1
#
_cell.length_a   1.000
_cell.length_b   1.000
_cell.length_c   1.000
_cell.angle_alpha   90.00
_cell.angle_beta   90.00
_cell.angle_gamma   90.00
#
_symmetry.space_group_name_H-M   'P 1'
#
loop_
_entity.id
_entity.type
_entity.pdbx_description
1 polymer ?
#
loop_
_entity_poly.entity_id
_entity_poly.type
_entity_poly.pdbx_seq_one_letter_code
_entity_poly.pdbx_strand_id
1 'polypeptide(L)'
;MAQYNYWPRYGPENFSLILPLENNFDAVKSTVWMQNNWHHSFTWSLAYVVVIFGGRKLMANRKPFDLEIPLFIWNALLAVFSLMGFIRMAPEWLWSWNDNSFVYSICVSSYAQGVTGFWTEQFAMSKVAELLDTVFIVARKKPLIFLHWYHHISVLVYTWHAYKDHTASGRWFIFMNYGVHAFMYTYYALRAARIWVPKPAAMLITILQISQMIMGVIIGVTVYRTKSSGESCQQTWENLGLCFLIYLSYFLLFCNFFYHAYLKKNNRYVKAEKEKTNKPQENGYAINNKAREKKEKEDYNANHLMNGNGKTSAESVTQTKRTATPSPTRILRSRTIPLKSE
;
A
#
# COMPACT_ATOMS: atom_id res chain seq x y z
N MET A 1 16.34 9.67 22.69
CA MET A 1 16.48 8.61 23.71
C MET A 1 15.11 8.39 24.30
N ALA A 2 14.55 7.19 24.21
CA ALA A 2 13.24 6.89 24.78
C ALA A 2 13.21 7.18 26.29
N GLN A 3 12.09 7.68 26.79
CA GLN A 3 11.85 7.82 28.23
C GLN A 3 10.82 6.77 28.67
N TYR A 4 10.91 6.35 29.92
CA TYR A 4 10.06 5.31 30.48
C TYR A 4 8.87 5.85 31.27
N ASN A 5 8.92 7.12 31.68
CA ASN A 5 7.88 7.80 32.45
C ASN A 5 7.60 9.18 31.85
N TYR A 6 6.49 9.31 31.13
CA TYR A 6 5.99 10.58 30.61
C TYR A 6 4.90 11.12 31.53
N TRP A 7 4.94 12.42 31.82
CA TRP A 7 3.90 13.14 32.55
C TRP A 7 3.71 14.54 31.93
N PRO A 8 2.46 15.02 31.76
CA PRO A 8 1.19 14.30 31.94
C PRO A 8 1.03 13.11 30.99
N ARG A 9 0.09 12.20 31.28
CA ARG A 9 -0.21 11.04 30.42
C ARG A 9 -1.71 10.70 30.42
N TYR A 10 -2.19 10.12 29.33
CA TYR A 10 -3.50 9.49 29.28
C TYR A 10 -3.39 8.05 29.78
N GLY A 11 -3.57 7.86 31.08
CA GLY A 11 -3.38 6.55 31.70
C GLY A 11 -4.52 5.56 31.44
N PRO A 12 -4.32 4.26 31.75
CA PRO A 12 -5.33 3.22 31.62
C PRO A 12 -6.66 3.56 32.30
N GLU A 13 -6.61 4.30 33.41
CA GLU A 13 -7.76 4.75 34.18
C GLU A 13 -8.79 5.57 33.37
N ASN A 14 -8.37 6.17 32.26
CA ASN A 14 -9.26 6.97 31.40
C ASN A 14 -9.92 6.15 30.28
N PHE A 15 -9.55 4.88 30.12
CA PHE A 15 -10.18 3.99 29.13
C PHE A 15 -11.41 3.30 29.72
N SER A 16 -12.51 3.29 28.97
CA SER A 16 -13.76 2.61 29.37
C SER A 16 -13.64 1.08 29.42
N LEU A 17 -12.72 0.51 28.64
CA LEU A 17 -12.45 -0.92 28.57
C LEU A 17 -10.97 -1.14 28.29
N ILE A 18 -10.29 -1.97 29.08
CA ILE A 18 -8.91 -2.39 28.84
C ILE A 18 -8.93 -3.90 28.54
N LEU A 19 -8.34 -4.30 27.42
CA LEU A 19 -8.22 -5.72 27.07
C LEU A 19 -7.11 -6.39 27.91
N PRO A 20 -7.20 -7.69 28.21
CA PRO A 20 -6.17 -8.39 28.99
C PRO A 20 -4.76 -8.27 28.38
N LEU A 21 -4.66 -8.25 27.04
CA LEU A 21 -3.40 -8.06 26.32
C LEU A 21 -2.81 -6.66 26.53
N GLU A 22 -3.67 -5.64 26.57
CA GLU A 22 -3.26 -4.25 26.80
C GLU A 22 -2.84 -4.04 28.26
N ASN A 23 -3.51 -4.70 29.20
CA ASN A 23 -3.20 -4.59 30.62
C ASN A 23 -1.86 -5.25 31.00
N ASN A 24 -1.52 -6.34 30.31
CA ASN A 24 -0.27 -7.08 30.55
C ASN A 24 0.92 -6.53 29.74
N PHE A 25 0.73 -5.43 29.00
CA PHE A 25 1.77 -4.83 28.19
C PHE A 25 2.82 -4.11 29.05
N ASP A 26 4.08 -4.52 28.89
CA ASP A 26 5.23 -3.86 29.51
C ASP A 26 5.93 -2.96 28.47
N ALA A 27 5.65 -1.66 28.57
CA ALA A 27 6.23 -0.66 27.70
C ALA A 27 7.77 -0.63 27.80
N VAL A 28 8.34 -0.77 29.00
CA VAL A 28 9.79 -0.70 29.22
C VAL A 28 10.48 -1.87 28.52
N LYS A 29 9.96 -3.09 28.74
CA LYS A 29 10.49 -4.29 28.10
C LYS A 29 10.38 -4.22 26.58
N SER A 30 9.25 -3.75 26.05
CA SER A 30 9.06 -3.54 24.62
C SER A 30 10.08 -2.55 24.04
N THR A 31 10.26 -1.39 24.69
CA THR A 31 11.23 -0.37 24.26
C THR A 31 12.65 -0.92 24.24
N VAL A 32 13.08 -1.62 25.30
CA VAL A 32 14.42 -2.22 25.38
C VAL A 32 14.61 -3.27 24.29
N TRP A 33 13.60 -4.11 24.06
CA TRP A 33 13.64 -5.07 22.96
C TRP A 33 13.80 -4.37 21.61
N MET A 34 13.03 -3.33 21.34
CA MET A 34 13.16 -2.57 20.08
C MET A 34 14.54 -1.90 19.97
N GLN A 35 15.07 -1.32 21.04
CA GLN A 35 16.41 -0.69 21.03
C GLN A 35 17.52 -1.69 20.69
N ASN A 36 17.37 -2.95 21.11
CA ASN A 36 18.33 -3.99 20.77
C ASN A 36 18.11 -4.56 19.36
N ASN A 37 16.87 -4.59 18.87
CA ASN A 37 16.48 -5.35 17.67
C ASN A 37 16.11 -4.47 16.45
N TRP A 38 16.08 -3.14 16.56
CA TRP A 38 15.60 -2.26 15.49
C TRP A 38 16.35 -2.45 14.16
N HIS A 39 17.63 -2.83 14.22
CA HIS A 39 18.49 -3.06 13.07
C HIS A 39 18.02 -4.27 12.21
N HIS A 40 17.23 -5.19 12.79
CA HIS A 40 16.61 -6.26 12.03
C HIS A 40 15.60 -5.77 10.99
N SER A 41 15.15 -4.51 11.06
CA SER A 41 14.39 -3.87 9.97
C SER A 41 15.14 -3.91 8.64
N PHE A 42 16.47 -3.76 8.65
CA PHE A 42 17.30 -3.90 7.44
C PHE A 42 17.38 -5.35 6.97
N THR A 43 17.52 -6.30 7.90
CA THR A 43 17.54 -7.73 7.59
C THR A 43 16.22 -8.16 6.94
N TRP A 44 15.08 -7.77 7.51
CA TRP A 44 13.76 -8.00 6.95
C TRP A 44 13.59 -7.36 5.57
N SER A 45 14.07 -6.12 5.40
CA SER A 45 14.03 -5.41 4.11
C SER A 45 14.85 -6.12 3.03
N LEU A 46 16.04 -6.61 3.37
CA LEU A 46 16.88 -7.38 2.45
C LEU A 46 16.23 -8.71 2.07
N ALA A 47 15.73 -9.45 3.07
CA ALA A 47 15.01 -10.70 2.86
C ALA A 47 13.78 -10.48 1.96
N TYR A 48 13.03 -9.41 2.21
CA TYR A 48 11.89 -9.00 1.40
C TYR A 48 12.28 -8.76 -0.07
N VAL A 49 13.35 -7.98 -0.33
CA VAL A 49 13.86 -7.75 -1.71
C VAL A 49 14.20 -9.07 -2.41
N VAL A 50 14.91 -9.97 -1.71
CA VAL A 50 15.26 -11.29 -2.27
C VAL A 50 13.99 -12.09 -2.60
N VAL A 51 13.01 -12.11 -1.70
CA VAL A 51 11.73 -12.83 -1.89
C VAL A 51 10.93 -12.26 -3.06
N ILE A 52 10.79 -10.93 -3.18
CA ILE A 52 9.97 -10.34 -4.25
C ILE A 52 10.61 -10.55 -5.63
N PHE A 53 11.92 -10.35 -5.78
CA PHE A 53 12.58 -10.46 -7.09
C PHE A 53 12.86 -11.93 -7.45
N GLY A 54 13.25 -12.75 -6.48
CA GLY A 54 13.35 -14.19 -6.64
C GLY A 54 11.99 -14.82 -6.98
N GLY A 55 10.94 -14.43 -6.24
CA GLY A 55 9.56 -14.85 -6.48
C GLY A 55 9.07 -14.47 -7.87
N ARG A 56 9.37 -13.26 -8.36
CA ARG A 56 9.04 -12.85 -9.73
C ARG A 56 9.71 -13.75 -10.78
N LYS A 57 10.99 -14.10 -10.58
CA LYS A 57 11.73 -15.01 -11.48
C LYS A 57 11.14 -16.42 -11.47
N LEU A 58 10.83 -16.95 -10.29
CA LEU A 58 10.20 -18.27 -10.14
C LEU A 58 8.80 -18.33 -10.75
N MET A 59 8.01 -17.26 -10.60
CA MET A 59 6.67 -17.15 -11.14
C MET A 59 6.63 -16.88 -12.65
N ALA A 60 7.76 -16.52 -13.28
CA ALA A 60 7.82 -16.23 -14.71
C ALA A 60 7.25 -17.39 -15.54
N ASN A 61 7.68 -18.62 -15.22
CA ASN A 61 7.31 -19.85 -15.90
C ASN A 61 6.10 -20.59 -15.28
N ARG A 62 5.44 -20.00 -14.27
CA ARG A 62 4.28 -20.60 -13.59
C ARG A 62 2.99 -19.84 -13.88
N LYS A 63 1.85 -20.52 -13.74
CA LYS A 63 0.52 -19.87 -13.78
C LYS A 63 0.31 -19.03 -12.51
N PRO A 64 -0.45 -17.92 -12.58
CA PRO A 64 -0.78 -17.14 -11.39
C PRO A 64 -1.60 -17.98 -10.41
N PHE A 65 -1.33 -17.85 -9.12
CA PHE A 65 -2.13 -18.52 -8.09
C PHE A 65 -3.48 -17.84 -7.91
N ASP A 66 -4.52 -18.64 -7.67
CA ASP A 66 -5.80 -18.15 -7.21
C ASP A 66 -5.79 -18.06 -5.68
N LEU A 67 -5.62 -16.84 -5.18
CA LEU A 67 -5.47 -16.54 -3.75
C LEU A 67 -6.55 -15.58 -3.27
N GLU A 68 -7.73 -15.59 -3.88
CA GLU A 68 -8.80 -14.64 -3.56
C GLU A 68 -9.28 -14.75 -2.10
N ILE A 69 -9.52 -15.97 -1.59
CA ILE A 69 -9.95 -16.19 -0.21
C ILE A 69 -8.84 -15.82 0.78
N PRO A 70 -7.58 -16.31 0.65
CA PRO A 70 -6.49 -15.88 1.52
C PRO A 70 -6.28 -14.36 1.51
N LEU A 71 -6.35 -13.73 0.33
CA LEU A 71 -6.20 -12.28 0.20
C LEU A 71 -7.36 -11.53 0.87
N PHE A 72 -8.60 -12.03 0.76
CA PHE A 72 -9.75 -11.46 1.46
C PHE A 72 -9.55 -11.52 2.97
N ILE A 73 -9.23 -12.69 3.51
CA ILE A 73 -9.00 -12.88 4.95
C ILE A 73 -7.87 -11.98 5.43
N TRP A 74 -6.77 -11.93 4.70
CA TRP A 74 -5.61 -11.10 5.02
C TRP A 74 -5.97 -9.61 5.10
N ASN A 75 -6.63 -9.07 4.07
CA ASN A 75 -7.06 -7.67 4.06
C ASN A 75 -8.11 -7.39 5.14
N ALA A 76 -9.02 -8.33 5.41
CA ALA A 76 -10.02 -8.17 6.48
C ALA A 76 -9.36 -8.12 7.86
N LEU A 77 -8.37 -8.97 8.13
CA LEU A 77 -7.59 -8.95 9.36
C LEU A 77 -6.84 -7.64 9.53
N LEU A 78 -6.17 -7.14 8.48
CA LEU A 78 -5.47 -5.86 8.52
C LEU A 78 -6.43 -4.67 8.68
N ALA A 79 -7.63 -4.74 8.10
CA ALA A 79 -8.67 -3.72 8.27
C ALA A 79 -9.16 -3.66 9.72
N VAL A 80 -9.49 -4.81 10.33
CA VAL A 80 -9.92 -4.89 11.74
C VAL A 80 -8.81 -4.43 12.66
N PHE A 81 -7.58 -4.92 12.45
CA PHE A 81 -6.41 -4.50 13.21
C PHE A 81 -6.22 -2.98 13.16
N SER A 82 -6.28 -2.39 11.96
CA SER A 82 -6.10 -0.94 11.79
C SER A 82 -7.23 -0.13 12.42
N LEU A 83 -8.47 -0.63 12.33
CA LEU A 83 -9.63 0.01 12.96
C LEU A 83 -9.53 -0.03 14.48
N MET A 84 -9.14 -1.17 15.05
CA MET A 84 -8.93 -1.29 16.50
C MET A 84 -7.82 -0.35 16.97
N GLY A 85 -6.69 -0.31 16.28
CA GLY A 85 -5.60 0.63 16.57
C GLY A 85 -6.06 2.08 16.50
N PHE A 86 -6.84 2.44 15.48
CA PHE A 86 -7.39 3.79 15.34
C PHE A 86 -8.29 4.18 16.52
N ILE A 87 -9.26 3.32 16.86
CA ILE A 87 -10.20 3.55 17.98
C ILE A 87 -9.45 3.66 19.31
N ARG A 88 -8.42 2.83 19.51
CA ARG A 88 -7.66 2.77 20.77
C ARG A 88 -6.68 3.92 20.94
N MET A 89 -6.14 4.46 19.84
CA MET A 89 -5.27 5.64 19.86
C MET A 89 -6.07 6.96 19.95
N ALA A 90 -7.33 6.99 19.49
CA ALA A 90 -8.13 8.20 19.40
C ALA A 90 -8.29 8.98 20.72
N PRO A 91 -8.56 8.37 21.88
CA PRO A 91 -8.75 9.11 23.13
C PRO A 91 -7.50 9.86 23.58
N GLU A 92 -6.33 9.21 23.53
CA GLU A 92 -5.06 9.83 23.87
C GLU A 92 -4.70 10.94 22.87
N TRP A 93 -4.92 10.70 21.58
CA TRP A 93 -4.66 11.69 20.53
C TRP A 93 -5.55 12.94 20.72
N LEU A 94 -6.84 12.77 21.02
CA LEU A 94 -7.78 13.86 21.30
C LEU A 94 -7.42 14.61 22.60
N TRP A 95 -7.06 13.89 23.65
CA TRP A 95 -6.64 14.48 24.92
C TRP A 95 -5.34 15.28 24.77
N SER A 96 -4.41 14.79 23.95
CA SER A 96 -3.07 15.35 23.79
C SER A 96 -3.04 16.78 23.23
N TRP A 97 -4.05 17.23 22.49
CA TRP A 97 -4.09 18.58 21.90
C TRP A 97 -5.27 19.42 22.38
N ASN A 98 -6.37 18.81 22.85
CA ASN A 98 -7.51 19.54 23.43
C ASN A 98 -7.26 19.94 24.88
N ASP A 99 -6.76 19.01 25.70
CA ASP A 99 -6.56 19.22 27.14
C ASP A 99 -5.13 19.66 27.48
N ASN A 100 -4.23 19.65 26.49
CA ASN A 100 -2.85 20.10 26.62
C ASN A 100 -2.55 21.19 25.58
N SER A 101 -1.53 21.01 24.75
CA SER A 101 -1.17 21.95 23.70
C SER A 101 -0.78 21.21 22.42
N PHE A 102 -0.87 21.91 21.28
CA PHE A 102 -0.40 21.35 20.02
C PHE A 102 1.08 20.94 20.09
N VAL A 103 1.92 21.74 20.75
CA VAL A 103 3.35 21.44 20.98
C VAL A 103 3.51 20.15 21.78
N TYR A 104 2.74 19.97 22.86
CA TYR A 104 2.75 18.71 23.61
C TYR A 104 2.42 17.51 22.70
N SER A 105 1.43 17.66 21.82
CA SER A 105 1.01 16.59 20.91
C SER A 105 2.06 16.15 19.88
N ILE A 106 3.06 16.98 19.60
CA ILE A 106 4.13 16.70 18.63
C ILE A 106 5.50 16.51 19.29
N CYS A 107 5.68 16.94 20.54
CA CYS A 107 6.98 16.96 21.23
C CYS A 107 7.07 16.12 22.50
N VAL A 108 5.95 15.56 23.01
CA VAL A 108 5.94 14.62 24.15
C VAL A 108 5.41 13.26 23.72
N SER A 109 6.13 12.18 24.04
CA SER A 109 5.81 10.81 23.59
C SER A 109 5.03 9.98 24.60
N SER A 110 4.12 10.60 25.35
CA SER A 110 3.28 9.92 26.35
C SER A 110 2.40 8.81 25.76
N TYR A 111 2.14 8.84 24.45
CA TYR A 111 1.45 7.78 23.71
C TYR A 111 2.20 6.42 23.69
N ALA A 112 3.49 6.39 24.06
CA ALA A 112 4.30 5.18 24.09
C ALA A 112 4.12 4.35 25.38
N GLN A 113 3.04 4.59 26.15
CA GLN A 113 2.79 3.95 27.44
C GLN A 113 1.39 3.35 27.54
N GLY A 114 1.20 2.34 28.40
CA GLY A 114 -0.11 1.75 28.66
C GLY A 114 -0.79 1.20 27.39
N VAL A 115 -2.10 1.43 27.28
CA VAL A 115 -2.92 0.95 26.15
C VAL A 115 -2.40 1.48 24.81
N THR A 116 -2.11 2.77 24.69
CA THR A 116 -1.59 3.36 23.44
C THR A 116 -0.16 2.91 23.15
N GLY A 117 0.64 2.63 24.18
CA GLY A 117 1.96 2.03 24.04
C GLY A 117 1.91 0.63 23.40
N PHE A 118 0.94 -0.21 23.81
CA PHE A 118 0.71 -1.51 23.19
C PHE A 118 0.37 -1.35 21.70
N TRP A 119 -0.60 -0.49 21.38
CA TRP A 119 -1.01 -0.26 19.99
C TRP A 119 0.09 0.40 19.13
N THR A 120 1.03 1.11 19.76
CA THR A 120 2.23 1.66 19.12
C THR A 120 3.25 0.56 18.80
N GLU A 121 3.48 -0.38 19.72
CA GLU A 121 4.33 -1.55 19.44
C GLU A 121 3.73 -2.38 18.30
N GLN A 122 2.43 -2.68 18.38
CA GLN A 122 1.74 -3.45 17.36
C GLN A 122 1.79 -2.76 15.99
N PHE A 123 1.72 -1.41 15.96
CA PHE A 123 1.92 -0.65 14.74
C PHE A 123 3.32 -0.86 14.13
N ALA A 124 4.36 -0.85 14.96
CA ALA A 124 5.72 -1.09 14.50
C ALA A 124 5.90 -2.51 13.94
N MET A 125 5.31 -3.50 14.62
CA MET A 125 5.35 -4.89 14.20
C MET A 125 4.51 -5.14 12.94
N SER A 126 3.41 -4.41 12.75
CA SER A 126 2.54 -4.57 11.56
C SER A 126 3.29 -4.31 10.25
N LYS A 127 4.32 -3.46 10.25
CA LYS A 127 5.09 -3.16 9.03
C LYS A 127 5.84 -4.36 8.48
N VAL A 128 6.23 -5.31 9.34
CA VAL A 128 6.78 -6.60 8.88
C VAL A 128 5.68 -7.48 8.29
N ALA A 129 4.50 -7.51 8.92
CA ALA A 129 3.36 -8.27 8.42
C ALA A 129 2.89 -7.74 7.04
N GLU A 130 2.82 -6.43 6.86
CA GLU A 130 2.44 -5.75 5.61
C GLU A 130 3.36 -6.10 4.41
N LEU A 131 4.57 -6.63 4.64
CA LEU A 131 5.42 -7.15 3.56
C LEU A 131 4.77 -8.31 2.79
N LEU A 132 3.83 -9.03 3.41
CA LEU A 132 3.07 -10.10 2.77
C LEU A 132 2.16 -9.60 1.65
N ASP A 133 1.75 -8.32 1.66
CA ASP A 133 0.95 -7.73 0.57
C ASP A 133 1.66 -7.88 -0.77
N THR A 134 2.96 -7.63 -0.78
CA THR A 134 3.77 -7.74 -1.99
C THR A 134 3.97 -9.20 -2.40
N VAL A 135 4.04 -10.11 -1.45
CA VAL A 135 4.10 -11.56 -1.73
C VAL A 135 2.83 -12.00 -2.47
N PHE A 136 1.65 -11.56 -2.04
CA PHE A 136 0.40 -11.81 -2.76
C PHE A 136 0.40 -11.23 -4.17
N ILE A 137 0.92 -10.02 -4.37
CA ILE A 137 1.05 -9.38 -5.69
C ILE A 137 1.92 -10.23 -6.62
N VAL A 138 3.09 -10.67 -6.15
CA VAL A 138 4.03 -11.49 -6.93
C VAL A 138 3.44 -12.87 -7.25
N ALA A 139 2.84 -13.54 -6.25
CA ALA A 139 2.20 -14.84 -6.42
C ALA A 139 1.03 -14.82 -7.42
N ARG A 140 0.32 -13.70 -7.53
CA ARG A 140 -0.78 -13.50 -8.48
C ARG A 140 -0.32 -12.95 -9.84
N LYS A 141 1.00 -12.81 -10.06
CA LYS A 141 1.62 -12.21 -11.26
C LYS A 141 1.06 -10.81 -11.58
N LYS A 142 0.75 -10.03 -10.55
CA LYS A 142 0.32 -8.64 -10.69
C LYS A 142 1.54 -7.72 -10.85
N PRO A 143 1.40 -6.58 -11.56
CA PRO A 143 2.51 -5.66 -11.79
C PRO A 143 3.01 -5.09 -10.46
N LEU A 144 4.24 -5.46 -10.08
CA LEU A 144 4.92 -4.88 -8.93
C LEU A 144 5.57 -3.56 -9.32
N ILE A 145 5.00 -2.51 -8.78
CA ILE A 145 5.31 -1.09 -8.96
C ILE A 145 6.40 -0.62 -7.97
N PHE A 146 7.28 0.27 -8.42
CA PHE A 146 8.42 0.74 -7.61
C PHE A 146 7.99 1.37 -6.29
N LEU A 147 7.01 2.27 -6.35
CA LEU A 147 6.52 3.02 -5.20
C LEU A 147 6.02 2.11 -4.07
N HIS A 148 5.38 0.97 -4.38
CA HIS A 148 4.88 0.05 -3.36
C HIS A 148 6.00 -0.63 -2.58
N TRP A 149 6.92 -1.32 -3.25
CA TRP A 149 7.96 -2.07 -2.54
C TRP A 149 9.01 -1.14 -1.92
N TYR A 150 9.28 0.02 -2.55
CA TYR A 150 10.11 1.06 -1.95
C TYR A 150 9.46 1.57 -0.66
N HIS A 151 8.16 1.92 -0.69
CA HIS A 151 7.40 2.37 0.47
C HIS A 151 7.48 1.36 1.62
N HIS A 152 7.22 0.07 1.36
CA HIS A 152 7.24 -0.96 2.41
C HIS A 152 8.59 -1.09 3.11
N ILE A 153 9.70 -0.96 2.36
CA ILE A 153 11.05 -0.94 2.95
C ILE A 153 11.27 0.33 3.77
N SER A 154 10.99 1.50 3.21
CA SER A 154 11.28 2.77 3.88
C SER A 154 10.43 2.97 5.14
N VAL A 155 9.14 2.62 5.12
CA VAL A 155 8.30 2.74 6.32
C VAL A 155 8.68 1.71 7.39
N LEU A 156 9.09 0.49 7.02
CA LEU A 156 9.55 -0.50 7.99
C LEU A 156 10.78 0.02 8.77
N VAL A 157 11.81 0.45 8.03
CA VAL A 157 13.04 0.99 8.64
C VAL A 157 12.73 2.23 9.48
N TYR A 158 11.92 3.15 8.96
CA TYR A 158 11.58 4.38 9.67
C TYR A 158 10.78 4.12 10.95
N THR A 159 9.75 3.28 10.89
CA THR A 159 8.88 3.02 12.05
C THR A 159 9.66 2.32 13.17
N TRP A 160 10.52 1.36 12.85
CA TRP A 160 11.36 0.68 13.84
C TRP A 160 12.39 1.64 14.47
N HIS A 161 13.01 2.49 13.64
CA HIS A 161 13.90 3.55 14.11
C HIS A 161 13.17 4.60 14.97
N ALA A 162 11.94 4.96 14.61
CA ALA A 162 11.12 5.93 15.36
C ALA A 162 10.63 5.37 16.69
N TYR A 163 10.28 4.07 16.73
CA TYR A 163 9.83 3.41 17.95
C TYR A 163 10.97 3.27 18.97
N LYS A 164 12.21 2.89 18.58
CA LYS A 164 13.33 2.82 19.53
C LYS A 164 13.62 4.13 20.27
N ASP A 165 13.33 5.26 19.62
CA ASP A 165 13.61 6.61 20.12
C ASP A 165 12.41 7.21 20.87
N HIS A 166 11.24 6.55 20.84
CA HIS A 166 9.94 7.12 21.16
C HIS A 166 9.77 8.49 20.52
N THR A 167 9.77 8.56 19.18
CA THR A 167 9.60 9.83 18.47
C THR A 167 8.22 10.42 18.74
N ALA A 168 8.13 11.64 19.30
CA ALA A 168 6.86 12.24 19.74
C ALA A 168 5.87 12.48 18.61
N SER A 169 6.35 13.02 17.48
CA SER A 169 5.53 13.21 16.28
C SER A 169 4.94 11.89 15.74
N GLY A 170 5.53 10.75 16.13
CA GLY A 170 5.00 9.41 15.86
C GLY A 170 3.53 9.24 16.24
N ARG A 171 3.04 9.92 17.30
CA ARG A 171 1.62 9.91 17.69
C ARG A 171 0.70 10.19 16.51
N TRP A 172 0.98 11.28 15.79
CA TRP A 172 0.19 11.73 14.66
C TRP A 172 0.34 10.81 13.45
N PHE A 173 1.56 10.37 13.14
CA PHE A 173 1.82 9.47 12.02
C PHE A 173 1.09 8.14 12.21
N ILE A 174 1.12 7.58 13.42
CA ILE A 174 0.46 6.31 13.76
C ILE A 174 -1.06 6.47 13.68
N PHE A 175 -1.62 7.50 14.32
CA PHE A 175 -3.06 7.74 14.33
C PHE A 175 -3.62 7.90 12.91
N MET A 176 -3.03 8.77 12.09
CA MET A 176 -3.46 8.96 10.71
C MET A 176 -3.29 7.68 9.88
N ASN A 177 -2.17 6.96 10.03
CA ASN A 177 -1.93 5.74 9.27
C ASN A 177 -2.93 4.65 9.62
N TYR A 178 -3.26 4.44 10.90
CA TYR A 178 -4.29 3.50 11.31
C TYR A 178 -5.65 3.82 10.68
N GLY A 179 -6.06 5.10 10.70
CA GLY A 179 -7.30 5.53 10.07
C GLY A 179 -7.32 5.27 8.56
N VAL A 180 -6.28 5.72 7.85
CA VAL A 180 -6.16 5.53 6.39
C VAL A 180 -6.10 4.04 6.02
N HIS A 181 -5.32 3.25 6.75
CA HIS A 181 -5.19 1.81 6.52
C HIS A 181 -6.49 1.06 6.81
N ALA A 182 -7.27 1.45 7.82
CA ALA A 182 -8.59 0.87 8.06
C ALA A 182 -9.50 1.03 6.82
N PHE A 183 -9.57 2.22 6.22
CA PHE A 183 -10.33 2.44 4.98
C PHE A 183 -9.74 1.70 3.78
N MET A 184 -8.43 1.75 3.60
CA MET A 184 -7.74 1.13 2.46
C MET A 184 -7.88 -0.39 2.46
N TYR A 185 -7.62 -1.05 3.58
CA TYR A 185 -7.73 -2.52 3.68
C TYR A 185 -9.18 -2.99 3.64
N THR A 186 -10.12 -2.22 4.20
CA THR A 186 -11.55 -2.51 4.03
C THR A 186 -11.93 -2.51 2.55
N TYR A 187 -11.47 -1.51 1.79
CA TYR A 187 -11.68 -1.46 0.35
C TYR A 187 -11.05 -2.66 -0.37
N TYR A 188 -9.82 -3.05 -0.04
CA TYR A 188 -9.18 -4.21 -0.64
C TYR A 188 -9.85 -5.53 -0.27
N ALA A 189 -10.35 -5.69 0.96
CA ALA A 189 -11.14 -6.84 1.36
C ALA A 189 -12.43 -6.92 0.53
N LEU A 190 -13.20 -5.83 0.42
CA LEU A 190 -14.42 -5.81 -0.40
C LEU A 190 -14.13 -6.16 -1.87
N ARG A 191 -13.02 -5.65 -2.42
CA ARG A 191 -12.60 -5.96 -3.79
C ARG A 191 -12.14 -7.42 -3.95
N ALA A 192 -11.50 -8.01 -2.94
CA ALA A 192 -11.13 -9.43 -2.95
C ALA A 192 -12.35 -10.34 -2.84
N ALA A 193 -13.39 -9.93 -2.13
CA ALA A 193 -14.70 -10.60 -2.07
C ALA A 193 -15.54 -10.43 -3.35
N ARG A 194 -15.00 -9.82 -4.41
CA ARG A 194 -15.69 -9.49 -5.67
C ARG A 194 -16.96 -8.64 -5.48
N ILE A 195 -17.04 -7.91 -4.37
CA ILE A 195 -18.12 -6.94 -4.13
C ILE A 195 -17.86 -5.72 -5.00
N TRP A 196 -18.92 -5.23 -5.65
CA TRP A 196 -18.84 -4.00 -6.41
C TRP A 196 -18.70 -2.81 -5.45
N VAL A 197 -17.64 -2.03 -5.61
CA VAL A 197 -17.37 -0.85 -4.79
C VAL A 197 -17.37 0.37 -5.71
N PRO A 198 -18.13 1.44 -5.38
CA PRO A 198 -18.27 2.59 -6.25
C PRO A 198 -16.94 3.36 -6.37
N LYS A 199 -16.71 3.97 -7.54
CA LYS A 199 -15.48 4.74 -7.83
C LYS A 199 -15.16 5.85 -6.81
N PRO A 200 -16.13 6.60 -6.28
CA PRO A 200 -15.89 7.57 -5.21
C PRO A 200 -15.17 7.02 -3.98
N ALA A 201 -15.36 5.74 -3.63
CA ALA A 201 -14.66 5.14 -2.49
C ALA A 201 -13.15 5.04 -2.74
N ALA A 202 -12.74 4.68 -3.95
CA ALA A 202 -11.32 4.65 -4.32
C ALA A 202 -10.72 6.07 -4.33
N MET A 203 -11.46 7.06 -4.81
CA MET A 203 -11.03 8.47 -4.79
C MET A 203 -10.90 9.00 -3.36
N LEU A 204 -11.82 8.66 -2.46
CA LEU A 204 -11.76 9.03 -1.05
C LEU A 204 -10.47 8.51 -0.40
N ILE A 205 -10.11 7.24 -0.64
CA ILE A 205 -8.87 6.66 -0.09
C ILE A 205 -7.65 7.42 -0.57
N THR A 206 -7.57 7.75 -1.86
CA THR A 206 -6.45 8.53 -2.41
C THR A 206 -6.38 9.92 -1.78
N ILE A 207 -7.52 10.59 -1.56
CA ILE A 207 -7.58 11.89 -0.88
C ILE A 207 -7.06 11.77 0.55
N LEU A 208 -7.47 10.73 1.29
CA LEU A 208 -7.01 10.46 2.65
C LEU A 208 -5.49 10.16 2.71
N GLN A 209 -4.95 9.45 1.73
CA GLN A 209 -3.50 9.19 1.65
C GLN A 209 -2.70 10.47 1.35
N ILE A 210 -3.20 11.32 0.47
CA ILE A 210 -2.56 12.61 0.15
C ILE A 210 -2.64 13.55 1.36
N SER A 211 -3.79 13.62 2.04
CA SER A 211 -3.92 14.46 3.23
C SER A 211 -3.00 14.00 4.36
N GLN A 212 -2.82 12.68 4.55
CA GLN A 212 -1.82 12.12 5.48
C GLN A 212 -0.40 12.60 5.14
N MET A 213 -0.04 12.64 3.84
CA MET A 213 1.27 13.12 3.42
C MET A 213 1.46 14.61 3.74
N ILE A 214 0.47 15.44 3.42
CA ILE A 214 0.50 16.89 3.68
C ILE A 214 0.61 17.17 5.19
N MET A 215 -0.23 16.52 6.00
CA MET A 215 -0.19 16.64 7.46
C MET A 215 1.16 16.19 8.02
N GLY A 216 1.75 15.13 7.48
CA GLY A 216 3.08 14.67 7.87
C GLY A 216 4.18 15.70 7.62
N VAL A 217 4.15 16.40 6.49
CA VAL A 217 5.07 17.52 6.20
C VAL A 217 4.87 18.66 7.19
N ILE A 218 3.61 19.05 7.46
CA ILE A 218 3.29 20.13 8.40
C ILE A 218 3.83 19.82 9.81
N ILE A 219 3.64 18.59 10.29
CA ILE A 219 4.13 18.15 11.60
C ILE A 219 5.66 18.15 11.61
N GLY A 220 6.30 17.58 10.59
CA GLY A 220 7.77 17.55 10.49
C GLY A 220 8.39 18.95 10.49
N VAL A 221 7.82 19.89 9.73
CA VAL A 221 8.25 21.29 9.71
C VAL A 221 8.02 21.97 11.06
N THR A 222 6.88 21.72 11.71
CA THR A 222 6.62 22.30 13.04
C THR A 222 7.63 21.80 14.06
N VAL A 223 7.89 20.49 14.10
CA VAL A 223 8.91 19.91 15.00
C VAL A 223 10.29 20.51 14.74
N TYR A 224 10.68 20.66 13.47
CA TYR A 224 11.93 21.32 13.11
C TYR A 224 12.01 22.75 13.64
N ARG A 225 10.93 23.54 13.48
CA ARG A 225 10.86 24.92 13.96
C ARG A 225 10.96 24.99 15.48
N THR A 226 10.17 24.19 16.20
CA THR A 226 10.18 24.11 17.67
C THR A 226 11.55 23.69 18.21
N LYS A 227 12.19 22.70 17.58
CA LYS A 227 13.52 22.26 18.00
C LYS A 227 14.61 23.30 17.69
N SER A 228 14.46 24.04 16.59
CA SER A 228 15.40 25.10 16.18
C SER A 228 15.26 26.38 17.01
N SER A 229 14.10 26.64 17.61
CA SER A 229 13.89 27.75 18.55
C SER A 229 14.44 27.48 19.95
N GLY A 230 15.04 26.31 20.18
CA GLY A 230 15.64 25.92 21.46
C GLY A 230 14.70 25.18 22.42
N GLU A 231 13.46 24.90 22.00
CA GLU A 231 12.53 24.12 22.83
C GLU A 231 12.87 22.62 22.82
N SER A 232 12.68 21.95 23.97
CA SER A 232 12.89 20.51 24.08
C SER A 232 11.78 19.74 23.35
N CYS A 233 12.15 18.97 22.34
CA CYS A 233 11.24 18.11 21.61
C CYS A 233 11.79 16.68 21.54
N GLN A 234 10.97 15.70 21.93
CA GLN A 234 11.32 14.28 22.02
C GLN A 234 11.39 13.63 20.62
N GLN A 235 12.37 14.08 19.84
CA GLN A 235 12.71 13.59 18.51
C GLN A 235 14.18 13.87 18.24
N THR A 236 14.95 12.84 17.85
CA THR A 236 16.38 12.98 17.52
C THR A 236 16.55 13.70 16.19
N TRP A 237 17.66 14.42 16.02
CA TRP A 237 17.98 15.06 14.73
C TRP A 237 18.12 14.04 13.60
N GLU A 238 18.66 12.86 13.91
CA GLU A 238 18.74 11.72 12.98
C GLU A 238 17.36 11.26 12.52
N ASN A 239 16.43 11.04 13.46
CA ASN A 239 15.07 10.63 13.11
C ASN A 239 14.34 11.72 12.30
N LEU A 240 14.50 12.99 12.68
CA LEU A 240 13.92 14.12 11.93
C LEU A 240 14.51 14.21 10.51
N GLY A 241 15.81 13.98 10.34
CA GLY A 241 16.46 13.88 9.03
C GLY A 241 15.90 12.73 8.18
N LEU A 242 15.73 11.55 8.77
CA LEU A 242 15.09 10.40 8.12
C LEU A 242 13.65 10.71 7.71
N CYS A 243 12.88 11.39 8.56
CA CYS A 243 11.53 11.84 8.26
C CYS A 243 11.53 12.72 7.01
N PHE A 244 12.33 13.81 7.00
CA PHE A 244 12.40 14.69 5.83
C PHE A 244 12.88 13.97 4.57
N LEU A 245 13.84 13.05 4.68
CA LEU A 245 14.34 12.26 3.55
C LEU A 245 13.23 11.42 2.92
N ILE A 246 12.44 10.71 3.75
CA ILE A 246 11.34 9.87 3.27
C ILE A 246 10.24 10.72 2.63
N TYR A 247 9.82 11.79 3.28
CA TYR A 247 8.79 12.68 2.76
C TYR A 247 9.21 13.36 1.45
N LEU A 248 10.48 13.79 1.34
CA LEU A 248 11.05 14.34 0.10
C LEU A 248 11.09 13.27 -1.00
N SER A 249 11.51 12.05 -0.68
CA SER A 249 11.56 10.95 -1.65
C SER A 249 10.18 10.63 -2.22
N TYR A 250 9.15 10.62 -1.38
CA TYR A 250 7.76 10.40 -1.80
C TYR A 250 7.24 11.55 -2.64
N PHE A 251 7.50 12.80 -2.25
CA PHE A 251 7.16 13.96 -3.06
C PHE A 251 7.75 13.87 -4.47
N LEU A 252 9.05 13.59 -4.60
CA LEU A 252 9.71 13.44 -5.90
C LEU A 252 9.12 12.29 -6.72
N LEU A 253 8.76 11.18 -6.06
CA LEU A 253 8.17 10.03 -6.73
C LEU A 253 6.74 10.31 -7.21
N PHE A 254 5.95 11.07 -6.45
CA PHE A 254 4.65 11.58 -6.88
C PHE A 254 4.76 12.60 -8.02
N CYS A 255 5.75 13.49 -8.00
CA CYS A 255 6.03 14.40 -9.11
C CYS A 255 6.45 13.65 -10.38
N ASN A 256 7.32 12.64 -10.27
CA ASN A 256 7.73 11.78 -11.38
C ASN A 256 6.50 11.04 -11.97
N PHE A 257 5.66 10.49 -11.10
CA PHE A 257 4.40 9.88 -11.49
C PHE A 257 3.50 10.87 -12.24
N PHE A 258 3.27 12.06 -11.69
CA PHE A 258 2.42 13.08 -12.30
C PHE A 258 2.96 13.50 -13.67
N TYR A 259 4.27 13.71 -13.77
CA TYR A 259 4.93 14.05 -15.04
C TYR A 259 4.70 12.95 -16.10
N HIS A 260 4.87 11.68 -15.75
CA HIS A 260 4.68 10.57 -16.68
C HIS A 260 3.21 10.25 -16.99
N ALA A 261 2.31 10.48 -16.04
CA ALA A 261 0.88 10.24 -16.20
C ALA A 261 0.20 11.36 -17.01
N TYR A 262 0.63 12.61 -16.85
CA TYR A 262 -0.09 13.78 -17.38
C TYR A 262 0.74 14.65 -18.34
N LEU A 263 2.01 14.95 -18.04
CA LEU A 263 2.78 15.95 -18.80
C LEU A 263 3.62 15.38 -19.95
N LYS A 264 4.00 14.11 -19.89
CA LYS A 264 4.82 13.49 -20.94
C LYS A 264 4.05 13.41 -22.26
N LYS A 265 4.64 13.94 -23.34
CA LYS A 265 4.11 13.82 -24.71
C LYS A 265 3.96 12.32 -25.05
N ASN A 266 2.77 11.87 -25.45
CA ASN A 266 2.29 10.47 -25.47
C ASN A 266 1.95 9.86 -24.09
N ASN A 267 1.29 10.64 -23.22
CA ASN A 267 0.70 10.13 -21.98
C ASN A 267 -0.41 9.10 -22.25
N ARG A 268 -0.85 8.40 -21.20
CA ARG A 268 -1.90 7.37 -21.24
C ARG A 268 -3.18 7.85 -21.93
N TYR A 269 -3.51 9.13 -21.81
CA TYR A 269 -4.72 9.72 -22.38
C TYR A 269 -4.61 9.92 -23.88
N VAL A 270 -3.50 10.51 -24.37
CA VAL A 270 -3.20 10.65 -25.80
C VAL A 270 -3.10 9.28 -26.49
N LYS A 271 -2.61 8.26 -25.79
CA LYS A 271 -2.50 6.90 -26.33
C LYS A 271 -3.85 6.19 -26.39
N ALA A 272 -4.70 6.33 -25.38
CA ALA A 272 -6.06 5.79 -25.36
C ALA A 272 -6.97 6.46 -26.41
N GLU A 273 -6.73 7.73 -26.71
CA GLU A 273 -7.44 8.47 -27.75
C GLU A 273 -7.03 7.97 -29.15
N LYS A 274 -5.74 7.82 -29.42
CA LYS A 274 -5.23 7.25 -30.70
C LYS A 274 -5.69 5.80 -30.93
N GLU A 275 -5.84 4.98 -29.90
CA GLU A 275 -6.37 3.61 -30.01
C GLU A 275 -7.88 3.57 -30.29
N LYS A 276 -8.64 4.60 -29.92
CA LYS A 276 -10.06 4.72 -30.29
C LYS A 276 -10.23 5.13 -31.75
N THR A 277 -9.34 5.98 -32.28
CA THR A 277 -9.39 6.45 -33.67
C THR A 277 -9.02 5.36 -34.69
N ASN A 278 -8.26 4.33 -34.28
CA ASN A 278 -7.73 3.28 -35.17
C ASN A 278 -8.51 1.95 -35.17
N LYS A 279 -9.67 1.85 -34.51
CA LYS A 279 -10.51 0.64 -34.57
C LYS A 279 -11.65 0.80 -35.59
N PRO A 280 -11.85 -0.14 -36.52
CA PRO A 280 -13.05 -0.16 -37.36
C PRO A 280 -14.29 -0.27 -36.47
N GLN A 281 -15.34 0.51 -36.78
CA GLN A 281 -16.65 0.36 -36.16
C GLN A 281 -17.23 -1.01 -36.54
N GLU A 282 -17.23 -1.96 -35.61
CA GLU A 282 -18.02 -3.20 -35.71
C GLU A 282 -19.11 -3.22 -34.64
N ASN A 283 -20.29 -3.68 -35.07
CA ASN A 283 -21.60 -3.43 -34.46
C ASN A 283 -21.76 -3.88 -33.00
N GLY A 284 -22.40 -2.99 -32.24
CA GLY A 284 -22.65 -3.13 -30.80
C GLY A 284 -23.90 -3.93 -30.50
N TYR A 285 -23.72 -5.13 -29.93
CA TYR A 285 -24.67 -5.69 -28.96
C TYR A 285 -24.01 -6.77 -28.07
N ALA A 286 -23.03 -7.51 -28.59
CA ALA A 286 -22.29 -8.54 -27.83
C ALA A 286 -21.12 -7.99 -26.97
N ILE A 287 -20.81 -6.70 -27.08
CA ILE A 287 -19.65 -6.06 -26.43
C ILE A 287 -19.88 -5.80 -24.95
N ASN A 288 -21.13 -5.62 -24.50
CA ASN A 288 -21.38 -5.09 -23.16
C ASN A 288 -20.96 -6.02 -22.02
N ASN A 289 -21.08 -7.35 -22.12
CA ASN A 289 -20.69 -8.24 -21.01
C ASN A 289 -19.18 -8.53 -20.98
N LYS A 290 -18.54 -8.78 -22.13
CA LYS A 290 -17.08 -8.97 -22.20
C LYS A 290 -16.30 -7.66 -21.97
N ALA A 291 -16.83 -6.51 -22.41
CA ALA A 291 -16.24 -5.22 -22.09
C ALA A 291 -16.46 -4.85 -20.63
N ARG A 292 -17.57 -5.26 -19.99
CA ARG A 292 -17.78 -5.03 -18.55
C ARG A 292 -16.81 -5.86 -17.70
N GLU A 293 -16.61 -7.14 -18.01
CA GLU A 293 -15.59 -7.97 -17.33
C GLU A 293 -14.16 -7.49 -17.60
N LYS A 294 -13.86 -7.02 -18.82
CA LYS A 294 -12.54 -6.48 -19.16
C LYS A 294 -12.28 -5.13 -18.49
N LYS A 295 -13.29 -4.26 -18.43
CA LYS A 295 -13.24 -2.95 -17.75
C LYS A 295 -13.23 -3.12 -16.22
N GLU A 296 -13.85 -4.18 -15.69
CA GLU A 296 -13.74 -4.56 -14.27
C GLU A 296 -12.36 -5.12 -13.92
N LYS A 297 -11.73 -5.92 -14.81
CA LYS A 297 -10.33 -6.36 -14.66
C LYS A 297 -9.34 -5.22 -14.82
N GLU A 298 -9.61 -4.27 -15.71
CA GLU A 298 -8.81 -3.07 -15.94
C GLU A 298 -8.97 -2.04 -14.79
N ASP A 299 -10.18 -1.83 -14.25
CA ASP A 299 -10.42 -0.97 -13.07
C ASP A 299 -9.93 -1.67 -11.77
N TYR A 300 -9.98 -3.00 -11.68
CA TYR A 300 -9.33 -3.77 -10.60
C TYR A 300 -7.81 -3.59 -10.64
N ASN A 301 -7.19 -3.74 -11.82
CA ASN A 301 -5.77 -3.50 -11.96
C ASN A 301 -5.45 -2.00 -11.76
N ALA A 302 -6.24 -1.05 -12.26
CA ALA A 302 -6.01 0.39 -12.13
C ALA A 302 -6.14 0.90 -10.68
N ASN A 303 -7.08 0.36 -9.90
CA ASN A 303 -7.24 0.72 -8.49
C ASN A 303 -6.26 0.00 -7.56
N HIS A 304 -5.74 -1.17 -7.97
CA HIS A 304 -4.58 -1.80 -7.34
C HIS A 304 -3.25 -1.16 -7.79
N LEU A 305 -3.28 -0.44 -8.91
CA LEU A 305 -2.21 0.39 -9.48
C LEU A 305 -2.31 1.85 -9.07
N MET A 306 -3.02 2.18 -7.98
CA MET A 306 -2.96 3.52 -7.37
C MET A 306 -1.55 3.96 -6.94
N ASN A 307 -0.52 3.14 -7.18
CA ASN A 307 0.89 3.50 -7.09
C ASN A 307 1.72 3.16 -8.36
N GLY A 308 1.23 3.45 -9.57
CA GLY A 308 2.11 3.85 -10.70
C GLY A 308 3.10 2.83 -11.33
N ASN A 309 2.80 2.48 -12.58
CA ASN A 309 3.62 1.87 -13.65
C ASN A 309 3.89 0.36 -13.65
N GLY A 310 2.98 -0.39 -14.30
CA GLY A 310 3.33 -1.61 -15.03
C GLY A 310 3.64 -1.27 -16.50
N LYS A 311 4.93 -1.09 -16.84
CA LYS A 311 5.40 -1.31 -18.22
C LYS A 311 5.55 -2.82 -18.41
N THR A 312 4.65 -3.46 -19.14
CA THR A 312 4.96 -4.75 -19.78
C THR A 312 5.81 -4.46 -21.01
N SER A 313 7.07 -4.90 -20.95
CA SER A 313 7.89 -5.11 -22.13
C SER A 313 7.13 -6.06 -23.06
N ALA A 314 6.92 -5.62 -24.29
CA ALA A 314 6.41 -6.47 -25.36
C ALA A 314 7.58 -7.35 -25.81
N GLU A 315 7.52 -8.66 -25.52
CA GLU A 315 8.31 -9.63 -26.28
C GLU A 315 7.60 -9.87 -27.61
N SER A 316 8.37 -9.64 -28.66
CA SER A 316 8.02 -9.73 -30.08
C SER A 316 7.63 -11.16 -30.46
N VAL A 317 6.37 -11.37 -30.85
CA VAL A 317 6.02 -12.47 -31.76
C VAL A 317 6.29 -11.99 -33.17
N THR A 318 7.42 -12.39 -33.72
CA THR A 318 7.79 -12.19 -35.13
C THR A 318 6.83 -13.01 -36.00
N GLN A 319 5.78 -12.37 -36.54
CA GLN A 319 4.98 -12.94 -37.62
C GLN A 319 5.69 -12.68 -38.94
N THR A 320 6.38 -13.69 -39.45
CA THR A 320 6.94 -13.70 -40.80
C THR A 320 5.79 -13.71 -41.82
N LYS A 321 5.58 -12.59 -42.50
CA LYS A 321 4.78 -12.51 -43.73
C LYS A 321 5.41 -13.44 -44.78
N ARG A 322 4.63 -14.37 -45.34
CA ARG A 322 4.86 -14.88 -46.70
C ARG A 322 3.66 -14.55 -47.57
N THR A 323 3.97 -13.79 -48.62
CA THR A 323 3.16 -13.29 -49.71
C THR A 323 2.68 -14.40 -50.63
N ALA A 324 1.52 -14.15 -51.25
CA ALA A 324 0.81 -15.01 -52.18
C ALA A 324 1.50 -15.19 -53.54
N THR A 325 1.18 -16.28 -54.24
CA THR A 325 0.86 -16.31 -55.70
C THR A 325 0.24 -17.67 -56.10
N PRO A 326 -0.57 -17.75 -57.19
CA PRO A 326 -1.53 -18.83 -57.43
C PRO A 326 -1.25 -19.76 -58.64
N SER A 327 -2.07 -20.83 -58.73
CA SER A 327 -2.39 -21.73 -59.88
C SER A 327 -1.47 -22.92 -60.20
N PRO A 328 -1.90 -23.98 -60.96
CA PRO A 328 -3.26 -24.41 -61.37
C PRO A 328 -3.54 -25.96 -61.35
N THR A 329 -4.83 -26.33 -61.43
CA THR A 329 -5.46 -27.53 -62.08
C THR A 329 -4.99 -28.97 -61.81
N ARG A 330 -5.89 -29.85 -61.27
CA ARG A 330 -6.10 -31.23 -61.80
C ARG A 330 -7.36 -31.98 -61.28
N ILE A 331 -8.31 -32.20 -62.20
CA ILE A 331 -9.03 -33.45 -62.58
C ILE A 331 -9.78 -34.31 -61.52
N LEU A 332 -11.11 -34.32 -61.69
CA LEU A 332 -12.13 -35.38 -61.56
C LEU A 332 -11.70 -36.81 -61.14
N ARG A 333 -12.45 -37.40 -60.20
CA ARG A 333 -13.04 -38.75 -60.37
C ARG A 333 -14.26 -38.96 -59.48
N SER A 334 -15.36 -39.37 -60.13
CA SER A 334 -16.60 -39.84 -59.52
C SER A 334 -16.44 -41.26 -58.98
N ARG A 335 -17.23 -41.61 -57.96
CA ARG A 335 -17.73 -42.98 -57.73
C ARG A 335 -19.07 -42.94 -57.00
N THR A 336 -19.95 -43.78 -57.51
CA THR A 336 -21.39 -43.96 -57.32
C THR A 336 -21.75 -44.77 -56.05
N ILE A 337 -22.79 -44.32 -55.32
CA ILE A 337 -24.10 -44.95 -54.93
C ILE A 337 -24.11 -46.51 -54.93
N PRO A 338 -24.76 -47.25 -53.97
CA PRO A 338 -26.13 -46.97 -53.52
C PRO A 338 -26.56 -47.19 -52.06
N LEU A 339 -27.70 -46.53 -51.81
CA LEU A 339 -28.71 -46.72 -50.79
C LEU A 339 -29.15 -48.17 -50.61
N LYS A 340 -29.52 -48.53 -49.39
CA LYS A 340 -30.55 -49.54 -49.12
C LYS A 340 -31.44 -49.06 -47.97
N SER A 341 -32.72 -48.97 -48.28
CA SER A 341 -33.87 -48.79 -47.39
C SER A 341 -34.24 -50.12 -46.73
N GLU A 342 -34.60 -50.07 -45.45
CA GLU A 342 -35.78 -50.71 -44.85
C GLU A 342 -36.11 -50.01 -43.53
#